data_AF-A0A4Q9L0Z0-F1
#
_entry.id   AF-A0A4Q9L0Z0-F1
#
_cell.length_a   1.000
_cell.length_b   1.000
_cell.length_c   1.000
_cell.angle_alpha   90.00
_cell.angle_beta   90.00
_cell.angle_gamma   90.00
#
_symmetry.space_group_name_H-M   'P 1'
#
loop_
_entity.id
_entity.type
_entity.pdbx_description
1 polymer ?
#
loop_
_entity_poly.entity_id
_entity_poly.type
_entity_poly.pdbx_seq_one_letter_code
_entity_poly.pdbx_strand_id
1 'polypeptide(L)'
;MLKRILQRINNPLLFFKKVPKYVLIIDNYNTFTYDLLLKMKCILQIEKLKVLVDKEKNEFDLENSKYNINYFYDNTLLPDMIILCNDIFSFKIENPLLLSRAEIWFSRYKLKENTFYQAYWHYSDCEIRNGV
;
A
#
# COMPACT_ATOMS: atom_id res chain seq x y z
N MET A 1 -2.90 13.43 -28.16
CA MET A 1 -2.48 12.23 -27.39
C MET A 1 -1.38 12.54 -26.38
N LEU A 2 -0.27 13.21 -26.76
CA LEU A 2 0.82 13.57 -25.84
C LEU A 2 0.42 14.41 -24.61
N LYS A 3 -0.50 15.37 -24.74
CA LYS A 3 -0.99 16.19 -23.59
C LYS A 3 -1.62 15.36 -22.47
N ARG A 4 -2.34 14.27 -22.80
CA ARG A 4 -2.97 13.38 -21.80
C ARG A 4 -1.93 12.51 -21.08
N ILE A 5 -0.86 12.13 -21.77
CA ILE A 5 0.25 11.38 -21.17
C ILE A 5 1.05 12.28 -20.23
N LEU A 6 1.31 13.54 -20.61
CA LEU A 6 1.97 14.53 -19.75
C LEU A 6 1.10 14.93 -18.53
N GLN A 7 -0.22 15.02 -18.68
CA GLN A 7 -1.13 15.22 -17.55
C GLN A 7 -1.16 14.04 -16.58
N ARG A 8 -1.05 12.79 -17.07
CA ARG A 8 -0.88 11.59 -16.23
C ARG A 8 0.38 11.63 -15.37
N ILE A 9 1.46 12.23 -15.88
CA ILE A 9 2.72 12.36 -15.17
C ILE A 9 2.64 13.44 -14.07
N ASN A 10 1.89 14.53 -14.31
CA ASN A 10 1.84 15.67 -13.39
C ASN A 10 0.80 15.56 -12.27
N ASN A 11 -0.28 14.79 -12.45
CA ASN A 11 -1.26 14.53 -11.39
C ASN A 11 -2.04 13.22 -11.63
N PRO A 12 -1.50 12.05 -11.25
CA PRO A 12 -2.12 10.75 -11.53
C PRO A 12 -3.48 10.58 -10.85
N LEU A 13 -3.76 11.34 -9.79
CA LEU A 13 -5.00 11.29 -9.02
C LEU A 13 -6.24 11.68 -9.82
N LEU A 14 -6.10 12.53 -10.82
CA LEU A 14 -7.20 12.95 -11.70
C LEU A 14 -7.81 11.79 -12.51
N PHE A 15 -7.15 10.63 -12.54
CA PHE A 15 -7.56 9.47 -13.29
C PHE A 15 -8.14 8.35 -12.42
N PHE A 16 -8.01 8.44 -11.10
CA PHE A 16 -8.57 7.46 -10.18
C PHE A 16 -10.00 7.88 -9.80
N LYS A 17 -10.93 6.93 -9.89
CA LYS A 17 -12.33 7.09 -9.45
C LYS A 17 -12.42 7.15 -7.92
N LYS A 18 -11.52 6.44 -7.24
CA LYS A 18 -11.36 6.42 -5.79
C LYS A 18 -9.92 6.07 -5.42
N VAL A 19 -9.50 6.50 -4.24
CA VAL A 19 -8.14 6.30 -3.72
C VAL A 19 -8.19 5.77 -2.28
N PRO A 20 -7.27 4.88 -1.88
CA PRO A 20 -7.15 4.44 -0.50
C PRO A 20 -6.49 5.54 0.35
N LYS A 21 -6.98 5.74 1.58
CA LYS A 21 -6.40 6.70 2.53
C LYS A 21 -5.29 6.03 3.35
N TYR A 22 -5.54 4.81 3.81
CA TYR A 22 -4.56 4.00 4.51
C TYR A 22 -4.11 2.82 3.65
N VAL A 23 -2.83 2.85 3.27
CA VAL A 23 -2.13 1.78 2.56
C VAL A 23 -1.18 1.06 3.52
N LEU A 24 -1.33 -0.26 3.59
CA LEU A 24 -0.40 -1.16 4.25
C LEU A 24 0.39 -1.94 3.19
N ILE A 25 1.72 -1.85 3.22
CA ILE A 25 2.60 -2.61 2.35
C ILE A 25 3.15 -3.79 3.13
N ILE A 26 3.14 -4.97 2.53
CA ILE A 26 3.79 -6.16 3.05
C ILE A 26 4.86 -6.54 2.03
N ASP A 27 6.12 -6.16 2.30
CA ASP A 27 7.23 -6.37 1.36
C ASP A 27 8.17 -7.48 1.86
N ASN A 28 7.86 -8.73 1.48
CA ASN A 28 8.65 -9.89 1.89
C ASN A 28 10.01 -9.98 1.18
N TYR A 29 10.22 -9.17 0.14
CA TYR A 29 11.53 -9.07 -0.51
C TYR A 29 12.46 -8.09 0.21
N ASN A 30 11.94 -7.27 1.13
CA ASN A 30 12.67 -6.21 1.83
C ASN A 30 13.41 -5.28 0.85
N THR A 31 12.67 -4.75 -0.12
CA THR A 31 13.17 -3.98 -1.27
C THR A 31 12.75 -2.51 -1.27
N PHE A 32 11.85 -2.11 -0.36
CA PHE A 32 11.45 -0.72 -0.22
C PHE A 32 12.64 0.17 0.15
N THR A 33 12.56 1.43 -0.27
CA THR A 33 13.46 2.50 0.18
C THR A 33 12.61 3.64 0.71
N TYR A 34 13.15 4.39 1.67
CA TYR A 34 12.47 5.56 2.22
C TYR A 34 12.08 6.56 1.12
N ASP A 35 12.99 6.82 0.18
CA ASP A 35 12.76 7.74 -0.94
C ASP A 35 11.61 7.28 -1.84
N LEU A 36 11.51 5.97 -2.13
CA LEU A 36 10.40 5.42 -2.89
C LEU A 36 9.07 5.64 -2.15
N LEU A 37 9.03 5.31 -0.85
CA LEU A 37 7.81 5.45 -0.06
C LEU A 37 7.38 6.92 0.05
N LEU A 38 8.32 7.83 0.30
CA LEU A 38 8.04 9.26 0.39
C LEU A 38 7.56 9.82 -0.96
N LYS A 39 8.25 9.47 -2.05
CA LYS A 39 7.85 9.84 -3.41
C LYS A 39 6.43 9.38 -3.71
N MET A 40 6.13 8.11 -3.46
CA MET A 40 4.81 7.56 -3.75
C MET A 40 3.72 8.10 -2.83
N LYS A 41 4.02 8.32 -1.54
CA LYS A 41 3.10 8.99 -0.60
C LYS A 41 2.69 10.37 -1.11
N CYS A 42 3.65 11.17 -1.59
CA CYS A 42 3.39 12.50 -2.14
C CYS A 42 2.60 12.45 -3.45
N ILE A 43 3.03 11.62 -4.41
CA ILE A 43 2.40 11.55 -5.74
C ILE A 43 0.95 11.04 -5.66
N LEU A 44 0.70 10.05 -4.80
CA LEU A 44 -0.59 9.39 -4.65
C LEU A 44 -1.41 9.94 -3.48
N GLN A 45 -0.94 11.01 -2.84
CA GLN A 45 -1.61 11.68 -1.70
C GLN A 45 -2.09 10.70 -0.62
N ILE A 46 -1.20 9.78 -0.22
CA ILE A 46 -1.53 8.73 0.75
C ILE A 46 -1.57 9.32 2.15
N GLU A 47 -2.73 9.31 2.82
CA GLU A 47 -2.88 9.87 4.17
C GLU A 47 -2.02 9.11 5.19
N LYS A 48 -2.10 7.77 5.17
CA LYS A 48 -1.33 6.88 6.06
C LYS A 48 -0.64 5.77 5.27
N LEU A 49 0.67 5.58 5.49
CA LEU A 49 1.47 4.57 4.80
C LEU A 49 2.35 3.80 5.78
N LYS A 50 2.07 2.50 5.94
CA LYS A 50 2.85 1.59 6.79
C LYS A 50 3.45 0.46 5.97
N VAL A 51 4.61 -0.03 6.38
CA VAL A 51 5.30 -1.15 5.72
C VAL A 51 5.66 -2.22 6.73
N LEU A 52 5.34 -3.47 6.42
CA LEU A 52 5.73 -4.64 7.19
C LEU A 52 6.90 -5.33 6.53
N VAL A 53 7.89 -5.68 7.34
CA VAL A 53 9.10 -6.36 6.88
C VAL A 53 9.18 -7.74 7.52
N ASP A 54 9.01 -8.77 6.70
CA ASP A 54 8.91 -10.17 7.14
C ASP A 54 10.30 -10.78 7.37
N LYS A 55 10.98 -10.32 8.44
CA LYS A 55 12.15 -11.02 9.03
C LYS A 55 12.24 -10.92 10.56
N GLU A 56 11.68 -9.88 11.18
CA GLU A 56 11.80 -9.63 12.63
C GLU A 56 10.50 -9.13 13.27
N LYS A 57 9.35 -9.23 12.58
CA LYS A 57 8.08 -8.58 12.96
C LYS A 57 8.18 -7.05 13.09
N ASN A 58 9.13 -6.43 12.36
CA ASN A 58 9.32 -4.99 12.36
C ASN A 58 8.27 -4.31 11.46
N GLU A 59 7.69 -3.24 11.98
CA GLU A 59 6.84 -2.32 11.22
C GLU A 59 7.60 -1.00 10.99
N PHE A 60 7.71 -0.58 9.74
CA PHE A 60 8.18 0.75 9.39
C PHE A 60 6.98 1.68 9.22
N ASP A 61 6.88 2.66 10.12
CA ASP A 61 5.88 3.71 10.08
C ASP A 61 6.52 4.95 9.47
N LEU A 62 6.06 5.33 8.27
CA LEU A 62 6.68 6.42 7.53
C LEU A 62 6.45 7.76 8.24
N GLU A 63 5.28 7.93 8.87
CA GLU A 63 4.89 9.13 9.60
C GLU A 63 5.83 9.37 10.81
N ASN A 64 6.24 8.30 11.48
CA ASN A 64 7.19 8.36 12.59
C ASN A 64 8.66 8.18 12.17
N SER A 65 8.89 7.81 10.89
CA SER A 65 10.21 7.49 10.31
C SER A 65 11.04 6.55 11.20
N LYS A 66 10.37 5.62 11.86
CA LYS A 66 10.95 4.70 12.85
C LYS A 66 10.47 3.29 12.60
N TYR A 67 11.35 2.34 12.89
CA TYR A 67 10.97 0.95 13.03
C TYR A 67 10.42 0.74 14.43
N ASN A 68 9.20 0.24 14.52
CA ASN A 68 8.64 -0.26 15.76
C ASN A 68 8.95 -1.75 15.85
N ILE A 69 9.73 -2.12 16.87
CA ILE A 69 10.15 -3.51 17.15
C ILE A 69 8.96 -4.36 17.61
N ASN A 70 7.91 -3.71 18.15
CA ASN A 70 6.69 -4.37 18.56
C ASN A 70 5.53 -3.96 17.66
N TYR A 71 4.98 -4.97 17.00
CA TYR A 71 3.80 -4.89 16.17
C TYR A 71 2.54 -4.75 17.05
N PHE A 72 2.32 -3.59 17.65
CA PHE A 72 1.07 -3.32 18.36
C PHE A 72 0.04 -2.73 17.41
N TYR A 73 -0.95 -3.54 17.05
CA TYR A 73 -2.09 -3.06 16.29
C TYR A 73 -3.00 -2.19 17.15
N ASP A 74 -3.13 -0.94 16.76
CA ASP A 74 -4.27 -0.13 17.15
C ASP A 74 -5.50 -0.62 16.38
N ASN A 75 -6.42 -1.31 17.08
CA ASN A 75 -7.64 -1.89 16.50
C ASN A 75 -8.63 -0.84 15.97
N THR A 76 -8.34 0.46 16.15
CA THR A 76 -9.23 1.54 15.72
C THR A 76 -9.03 1.94 14.25
N LEU A 77 -7.92 1.57 13.60
CA LEU A 77 -7.64 1.97 12.22
C LEU A 77 -7.18 0.81 11.32
N LEU A 78 -8.04 0.44 10.38
CA LEU A 78 -7.81 -0.65 9.42
C LEU A 78 -7.42 -0.10 8.04
N PRO A 79 -6.55 -0.81 7.29
CA PRO A 79 -6.16 -0.38 5.94
C PRO A 79 -7.32 -0.47 4.96
N ASP A 80 -7.41 0.51 4.06
CA ASP A 80 -8.29 0.45 2.90
C ASP A 80 -7.69 -0.46 1.83
N MET A 81 -6.36 -0.50 1.76
CA MET A 81 -5.62 -1.24 0.76
C MET A 81 -4.39 -1.92 1.36
N ILE A 82 -4.14 -3.15 0.92
CA ILE A 82 -2.90 -3.88 1.17
C ILE A 82 -2.17 -4.12 -0.15
N ILE A 83 -0.89 -3.77 -0.20
CA ILE A 83 0.03 -4.13 -1.28
C ILE A 83 0.93 -5.27 -0.78
N LEU A 84 0.65 -6.50 -1.21
CA LEU A 84 1.40 -7.70 -0.85
C LEU A 84 2.44 -8.02 -1.93
N CYS A 85 3.72 -7.85 -1.62
CA CYS A 85 4.84 -8.28 -2.47
C CYS A 85 5.43 -9.58 -1.91
N ASN A 86 5.09 -10.72 -2.53
CA ASN A 86 5.48 -12.04 -2.06
C ASN A 86 5.44 -13.07 -3.21
N ASP A 87 6.22 -14.16 -3.13
CA ASP A 87 6.19 -15.23 -4.13
C ASP A 87 4.87 -16.03 -4.07
N ILE A 88 4.31 -16.13 -2.87
CA ILE A 88 3.09 -16.89 -2.57
C ILE A 88 2.04 -15.93 -2.00
N PHE A 89 0.79 -16.10 -2.43
CA PHE A 89 -0.34 -15.38 -1.84
C PHE A 89 -0.61 -15.90 -0.42
N SER A 90 0.08 -15.31 0.56
CA SER A 90 0.03 -15.72 1.96
C SER A 90 0.32 -14.54 2.87
N PHE A 91 -0.30 -14.53 4.04
CA PHE A 91 -0.14 -13.52 5.07
C PHE A 91 0.47 -14.13 6.31
N LYS A 92 1.56 -13.53 6.81
CA LYS A 92 2.12 -13.83 8.13
C LYS A 92 1.87 -12.64 9.06
N ILE A 93 0.60 -12.46 9.43
CA ILE A 93 0.14 -11.34 10.26
C ILE A 93 -0.46 -11.90 11.56
N GLU A 94 -0.24 -11.21 12.67
CA GLU A 94 -0.79 -11.62 13.97
C GLU A 94 -2.28 -11.30 14.09
N ASN A 95 -2.71 -10.17 13.50
CA ASN A 95 -4.10 -9.73 13.53
C ASN A 95 -4.76 -9.92 12.15
N PRO A 96 -5.61 -10.94 11.94
CA PRO A 96 -6.29 -11.14 10.65
C PRO A 96 -7.34 -10.06 10.35
N LEU A 97 -7.79 -9.27 11.33
CA LEU A 97 -8.81 -8.23 11.12
C LEU A 97 -8.37 -7.14 10.14
N LEU A 98 -7.07 -7.01 9.88
CA LEU A 98 -6.53 -6.08 8.88
C LEU A 98 -7.00 -6.39 7.47
N LEU A 99 -7.26 -7.67 7.21
CA LEU A 99 -7.69 -8.13 5.91
C LEU A 99 -9.19 -7.90 5.72
N SER A 100 -9.94 -7.63 6.80
CA SER A 100 -11.41 -7.69 6.81
C SER A 100 -12.09 -6.69 5.86
N ARG A 101 -11.43 -5.56 5.59
CA ARG A 101 -11.98 -4.46 4.77
C ARG A 101 -11.04 -3.97 3.68
N ALA A 102 -9.81 -4.48 3.69
CA ALA A 102 -8.79 -4.02 2.76
C ALA A 102 -8.97 -4.68 1.40
N GLU A 103 -8.88 -3.88 0.35
CA GLU A 103 -8.62 -4.41 -0.98
C GLU A 103 -7.16 -4.88 -1.06
N ILE A 104 -6.93 -6.07 -1.63
CA ILE A 104 -5.61 -6.69 -1.64
C ILE A 104 -5.06 -6.71 -3.07
N TRP A 105 -3.98 -5.96 -3.30
CA TRP A 105 -3.16 -6.12 -4.50
C TRP A 105 -1.99 -7.06 -4.22
N PHE A 106 -1.93 -8.17 -4.94
CA PHE A 106 -0.84 -9.13 -4.86
C PHE A 106 0.12 -9.01 -6.03
N SER A 107 1.41 -8.96 -5.74
CA SER A 107 2.50 -8.91 -6.69
C SER A 107 3.58 -9.92 -6.33
N ARG A 108 4.00 -10.73 -7.33
CA ARG A 108 5.22 -11.56 -7.24
C ARG A 108 6.51 -10.78 -7.57
N TYR A 109 6.38 -9.48 -7.75
CA TYR A 109 7.50 -8.59 -8.05
C TYR A 109 7.83 -7.72 -6.84
N LYS A 110 9.12 -7.37 -6.74
CA LYS A 110 9.68 -6.41 -5.79
C LYS A 110 8.91 -5.09 -5.80
N LEU A 111 8.84 -4.43 -4.65
CA LEU A 111 8.18 -3.15 -4.52
C LEU A 111 8.90 -2.09 -5.36
N LYS A 112 8.16 -1.47 -6.30
CA LYS A 112 8.63 -0.38 -7.17
C LYS A 112 7.46 0.57 -7.44
N GLU A 113 7.74 1.74 -8.04
CA GLU A 113 6.71 2.72 -8.41
C GLU A 113 5.55 2.11 -9.21
N ASN A 114 5.87 1.24 -10.18
CA ASN A 114 4.85 0.57 -10.98
C ASN A 114 3.90 -0.30 -10.14
N THR A 115 4.39 -0.94 -9.07
CA THR A 115 3.58 -1.73 -8.15
C THR A 115 2.52 -0.87 -7.49
N PHE A 116 2.87 0.36 -7.07
CA PHE A 116 1.91 1.32 -6.51
C PHE A 116 0.87 1.76 -7.53
N TYR A 117 1.29 2.11 -8.75
CA TYR A 117 0.32 2.53 -9.77
C TYR A 117 -0.65 1.42 -10.15
N GLN A 118 -0.17 0.19 -10.29
CA GLN A 118 -1.02 -0.97 -10.58
C GLN A 118 -2.01 -1.23 -9.43
N ALA A 119 -1.52 -1.20 -8.19
CA ALA A 119 -2.34 -1.28 -7.00
C ALA A 119 -3.44 -0.19 -6.98
N TYR A 120 -3.08 1.07 -7.22
CA TYR A 120 -4.05 2.17 -7.20
C TYR A 120 -5.07 2.10 -8.33
N TRP A 121 -4.66 1.68 -9.53
CA TRP A 121 -5.59 1.43 -10.62
C TRP A 121 -6.59 0.33 -10.28
N HIS A 122 -6.10 -0.78 -9.74
CA HIS A 122 -6.94 -1.88 -9.25
C HIS A 122 -7.93 -1.38 -8.21
N TYR A 123 -7.44 -0.74 -7.15
CA TYR A 123 -8.29 -0.17 -6.09
C TYR A 123 -9.35 0.77 -6.68
N SER A 124 -8.94 1.70 -7.55
CA SER A 124 -9.82 2.68 -8.17
C SER A 124 -10.99 2.04 -8.92
N ASP A 125 -10.76 0.91 -9.59
CA ASP A 125 -11.77 0.24 -10.41
C ASP A 125 -12.60 -0.81 -9.67
N CYS A 126 -12.17 -1.27 -8.49
CA CYS A 126 -12.94 -2.22 -7.69
C CYS A 126 -14.32 -1.67 -7.32
N GLU A 127 -15.26 -2.55 -6.99
CA GLU A 127 -16.45 -2.19 -6.23
C GLU A 127 -16.30 -2.71 -4.80
N ILE A 128 -16.19 -1.81 -3.82
CA ILE A 128 -15.99 -2.19 -2.42
C ILE A 128 -17.36 -2.25 -1.76
N ARG A 129 -17.89 -3.46 -1.66
CA ARG A 129 -19.25 -3.72 -1.13
C ARG A 129 -19.25 -4.15 0.33
N ASN A 130 -18.13 -4.71 0.82
CA ASN A 130 -17.98 -5.18 2.21
C ASN A 130 -19.18 -6.00 2.73
N GLY A 131 -19.79 -6.82 1.86
CA GLY A 131 -20.94 -7.68 2.19
C GLY A 131 -22.34 -7.07 2.01
N VAL A 132 -22.46 -5.89 1.37
CA VAL A 132 -23.73 -5.20 1.06
C VAL A 132 -24.11 -5.30 -0.43
#